data_AF-A0A1I1VI47-F1
#
_entry.id   AF-A0A1I1VI47-F1
#
_cell.length_a   1.000
_cell.length_b   1.000
_cell.length_c   1.000
_cell.angle_alpha   90.00
_cell.angle_beta   90.00
_cell.angle_gamma   90.00
#
_symmetry.space_group_name_H-M   'P 1'
#
loop_
_entity.id
_entity.type
_entity.pdbx_description
1 polymer ?
#
loop_
_entity_poly.entity_id
_entity_poly.type
_entity_poly.pdbx_seq_one_letter_code
_entity_poly.pdbx_strand_id
1 'polypeptide(L)'
;MQEAIHAARAWSRGELPMTAARKAAIAAHAAARDVIETSSAAARAARAAGHAAATAHVANHAVHAAAYAATAIRDFADKKEADIVTDREREWQYKRLVELLERLR
;
A
#
# COMPACT_ATOMS: atom_id res chain seq x y z
N MET A 1 -6.41 6.34 5.09
CA MET A 1 -5.10 5.79 4.63
C MET A 1 -4.15 5.54 5.80
N GLN A 2 -3.85 6.55 6.63
CA GLN A 2 -2.93 6.42 7.78
C GLN A 2 -3.33 5.28 8.75
N GLU A 3 -4.62 5.17 9.09
CA GLU A 3 -5.16 4.11 9.95
C GLU A 3 -4.84 2.69 9.44
N ALA A 4 -4.93 2.44 8.14
CA ALA A 4 -4.60 1.12 7.58
C ALA A 4 -3.10 0.82 7.68
N ILE A 5 -2.23 1.81 7.46
CA ILE A 5 -0.78 1.65 7.62
C ILE A 5 -0.43 1.39 9.09
N HIS A 6 -1.03 2.13 10.02
CA HIS A 6 -0.84 1.92 11.46
C HIS A 6 -1.33 0.53 11.88
N ALA A 7 -2.50 0.11 11.41
CA ALA A 7 -3.06 -1.19 11.71
C ALA A 7 -2.18 -2.34 11.18
N ALA A 8 -1.65 -2.21 9.95
CA ALA A 8 -0.73 -3.18 9.36
C ALA A 8 0.54 -3.34 10.23
N ARG A 9 1.12 -2.20 10.65
CA ARG A 9 2.33 -2.17 11.48
C ARG A 9 2.09 -2.68 12.91
N ALA A 10 0.95 -2.36 13.50
CA ALA A 10 0.58 -2.85 14.84
C ALA A 10 0.35 -4.36 14.81
N TRP A 11 -0.35 -4.87 13.79
CA TRP A 11 -0.52 -6.31 13.60
C TRP A 11 0.82 -7.02 13.41
N SER A 12 1.74 -6.48 12.59
CA SER A 12 3.05 -7.11 12.38
C SER A 12 3.91 -7.17 13.65
N ARG A 13 3.60 -6.34 14.66
CA ARG A 13 4.24 -6.37 15.99
C ARG A 13 3.47 -7.21 17.03
N GLY A 14 2.33 -7.80 16.67
CA GLY A 14 1.48 -8.55 17.60
C GLY A 14 0.60 -7.68 18.51
N GLU A 15 0.51 -6.38 18.25
CA GLU A 15 -0.23 -5.41 19.08
C GLU A 15 -1.70 -5.27 18.68
N LEU A 16 -2.08 -5.82 17.53
CA LEU A 16 -3.42 -5.68 16.96
C LEU A 16 -3.90 -7.04 16.41
N PRO A 17 -5.14 -7.48 16.70
CA PRO A 17 -5.66 -8.71 16.12
C PRO A 17 -5.89 -8.55 14.61
N MET A 18 -5.74 -9.65 13.86
CA MET A 18 -5.98 -9.68 12.41
C MET A 18 -7.33 -9.08 12.02
N THR A 19 -8.39 -9.35 12.78
CA THR A 19 -9.74 -8.85 12.49
C THR A 19 -9.82 -7.32 12.51
N ALA A 20 -9.08 -6.65 13.40
CA ALA A 20 -9.00 -5.20 13.44
C ALA A 20 -8.17 -4.64 12.27
N ALA A 21 -7.05 -5.30 11.91
CA ALA A 21 -6.30 -4.95 10.69
C ALA A 21 -7.16 -5.08 9.43
N ARG A 22 -7.93 -6.16 9.32
CA ARG A 22 -8.88 -6.37 8.21
C ARG A 22 -9.98 -5.32 8.17
N LYS A 23 -10.49 -4.87 9.33
CA LYS A 23 -11.47 -3.77 9.39
C LYS A 23 -10.86 -2.46 8.86
N ALA A 24 -9.62 -2.14 9.24
CA ALA A 24 -8.91 -0.96 8.73
C ALA A 24 -8.66 -1.06 7.22
N ALA A 25 -8.36 -2.25 6.70
CA ALA A 25 -8.24 -2.50 5.26
C ALA A 25 -9.54 -2.20 4.50
N ILE A 26 -10.68 -2.70 5.00
CA ILE A 26 -12.00 -2.44 4.40
C ILE A 26 -12.32 -0.95 4.39
N ALA A 27 -12.07 -0.24 5.50
CA ALA A 27 -12.28 1.20 5.58
C ALA A 27 -11.41 1.97 4.58
N ALA A 28 -10.15 1.57 4.39
CA ALA A 28 -9.28 2.18 3.39
C ALA A 28 -9.78 1.93 1.95
N HIS A 29 -10.29 0.73 1.65
CA HIS A 29 -10.92 0.47 0.35
C HIS A 29 -12.22 1.25 0.14
N ALA A 30 -13.01 1.48 1.20
CA ALA A 30 -14.19 2.33 1.11
C ALA A 30 -13.79 3.78 0.76
N ALA A 31 -12.86 4.36 1.52
CA ALA A 31 -12.34 5.71 1.25
C ALA A 31 -11.74 5.84 -0.17
N ALA A 32 -11.11 4.79 -0.69
CA ALA A 32 -10.61 4.78 -2.05
C ALA A 32 -11.72 4.89 -3.12
N ARG A 33 -12.93 4.37 -2.84
CA ARG A 33 -14.08 4.51 -3.75
C ARG A 33 -14.65 5.91 -3.70
N ASP A 34 -14.66 6.53 -2.52
CA ASP A 34 -15.24 7.87 -2.33
C ASP A 34 -14.45 8.98 -3.05
N VAL A 35 -13.15 8.77 -3.29
CA VAL A 35 -12.26 9.79 -3.86
C VAL A 35 -11.78 9.48 -5.29
N ILE A 36 -12.22 8.37 -5.90
CA ILE A 36 -11.71 7.97 -7.23
C ILE A 36 -12.03 8.98 -8.32
N GLU A 37 -13.21 9.60 -8.25
CA GLU A 37 -13.69 10.60 -9.22
C GLU A 37 -12.96 11.94 -9.10
N THR A 38 -12.42 12.25 -7.91
CA THR A 38 -11.76 13.54 -7.63
C THR A 38 -10.24 13.44 -7.65
N SER A 39 -9.67 12.27 -7.31
CA SER A 39 -8.23 12.03 -7.34
C SER A 39 -7.91 10.55 -7.48
N SER A 40 -7.50 10.19 -8.70
CA SER A 40 -7.03 8.85 -9.05
C SER A 40 -5.80 8.41 -8.24
N ALA A 41 -4.88 9.33 -7.97
CA ALA A 41 -3.70 9.12 -7.13
C ALA A 41 -4.07 8.84 -5.67
N ALA A 42 -4.95 9.65 -5.07
CA ALA A 42 -5.38 9.46 -3.69
C ALA A 42 -6.15 8.13 -3.51
N ALA A 43 -7.01 7.78 -4.47
CA ALA A 43 -7.73 6.51 -4.45
C ALA A 43 -6.75 5.31 -4.52
N ARG A 44 -5.72 5.38 -5.37
CA ARG A 44 -4.71 4.32 -5.47
C ARG A 44 -3.83 4.23 -4.23
N ALA A 45 -3.45 5.35 -3.63
CA ALA A 45 -2.74 5.37 -2.36
C ALA A 45 -3.57 4.73 -1.23
N ALA A 46 -4.88 5.02 -1.19
CA ALA A 46 -5.80 4.39 -0.25
C ALA A 46 -5.94 2.88 -0.49
N ARG A 47 -6.00 2.41 -1.75
CA ARG A 47 -5.98 0.98 -2.09
C ARG A 47 -4.67 0.31 -1.67
N ALA A 48 -3.53 0.96 -1.88
CA ALA A 48 -2.23 0.45 -1.47
C ALA A 48 -2.19 0.22 0.05
N ALA A 49 -2.62 1.19 0.84
CA ALA A 49 -2.71 1.06 2.30
C ALA A 49 -3.72 -0.01 2.73
N GLY A 50 -4.87 -0.11 2.05
CA GLY A 50 -5.86 -1.16 2.30
C GLY A 50 -5.27 -2.56 2.09
N HIS A 51 -4.57 -2.78 0.98
CA HIS A 51 -3.87 -4.04 0.73
C HIS A 51 -2.74 -4.31 1.72
N ALA A 52 -1.97 -3.29 2.12
CA ALA A 52 -0.95 -3.46 3.15
C ALA A 52 -1.54 -3.98 4.46
N ALA A 53 -2.66 -3.41 4.93
CA ALA A 53 -3.37 -3.91 6.11
C ALA A 53 -4.00 -5.30 5.89
N ALA A 54 -4.46 -5.60 4.68
CA ALA A 54 -5.05 -6.90 4.33
C ALA A 54 -4.02 -8.04 4.32
N THR A 55 -2.71 -7.76 4.32
CA THR A 55 -1.67 -8.79 4.51
C THR A 55 -1.83 -9.56 5.82
N ALA A 56 -2.42 -8.93 6.84
CA ALA A 56 -2.78 -9.58 8.09
C ALA A 56 -3.74 -10.76 7.91
N HIS A 57 -4.60 -10.70 6.88
CA HIS A 57 -5.52 -11.77 6.53
C HIS A 57 -4.82 -12.82 5.67
N VAL A 58 -4.17 -12.41 4.57
CA VAL A 58 -3.41 -13.29 3.65
C VAL A 58 -2.25 -12.54 2.99
N ALA A 59 -1.10 -13.20 2.88
CA ALA A 59 0.14 -12.61 2.36
C ALA A 59 0.04 -12.11 0.89
N ASN A 60 -0.82 -12.71 0.06
CA ASN A 60 -0.97 -12.35 -1.36
C ASN A 60 -1.34 -10.87 -1.59
N HIS A 61 -1.89 -10.18 -0.58
CA HIS A 61 -2.15 -8.75 -0.69
C HIS A 61 -0.88 -7.88 -0.78
N ALA A 62 0.29 -8.39 -0.41
CA ALA A 62 1.55 -7.63 -0.46
C ALA A 62 1.88 -7.14 -1.87
N VAL A 63 1.71 -7.97 -2.89
CA VAL A 63 1.96 -7.60 -4.30
C VAL A 63 1.00 -6.50 -4.75
N HIS A 64 -0.27 -6.58 -4.34
CA HIS A 64 -1.25 -5.53 -4.65
C HIS A 64 -0.94 -4.22 -3.94
N ALA A 65 -0.44 -4.25 -2.70
CA ALA A 65 -0.03 -3.06 -1.98
C ALA A 65 1.08 -2.31 -2.73
N ALA A 66 2.14 -3.04 -3.11
CA ALA A 66 3.25 -2.51 -3.90
C ALA A 66 2.80 -1.96 -5.27
N ALA A 67 1.97 -2.73 -6.00
CA ALA A 67 1.48 -2.33 -7.31
C ALA A 67 0.65 -1.04 -7.25
N TYR A 68 -0.29 -0.93 -6.29
CA TYR A 68 -1.11 0.28 -6.15
C TYR A 68 -0.30 1.48 -5.66
N ALA A 69 0.75 1.28 -4.84
CA ALA A 69 1.65 2.37 -4.45
C ALA A 69 2.37 2.95 -5.68
N ALA A 70 2.97 2.11 -6.53
CA ALA A 70 3.60 2.54 -7.77
C ALA A 70 2.59 3.22 -8.72
N THR A 71 1.38 2.69 -8.78
CA THR A 71 0.30 3.27 -9.59
C THR A 71 -0.16 4.63 -9.04
N ALA A 72 -0.13 4.84 -7.73
CA ALA A 72 -0.46 6.14 -7.12
C ALA A 72 0.58 7.21 -7.46
N ILE A 73 1.87 6.85 -7.43
CA ILE A 73 2.97 7.73 -7.84
C ILE A 73 2.83 8.12 -9.31
N ARG A 74 2.56 7.14 -10.18
CA ARG A 74 2.30 7.39 -11.61
C ARG A 74 1.18 8.38 -11.84
N ASP A 75 0.06 8.18 -11.14
CA ASP A 75 -1.14 8.98 -11.31
C ASP A 75 -1.03 10.38 -10.69
N PHE A 76 -0.06 10.58 -9.78
CA PHE A 76 0.26 11.89 -9.21
C PHE A 76 1.20 12.69 -10.12
N ALA A 77 2.08 12.03 -10.85
CA ALA A 77 3.11 12.68 -11.64
C ALA A 77 2.60 13.26 -12.96
N ASP A 78 3.37 14.20 -13.50
CA ASP A 78 3.17 14.69 -14.84
C ASP A 78 3.30 13.55 -15.86
N LYS A 79 2.43 13.56 -16.89
CA LYS A 79 2.39 12.49 -17.90
C LYS A 79 3.72 12.18 -18.56
N LYS A 80 4.60 13.19 -18.68
CA LYS A 80 5.94 13.07 -19.28
C LYS A 80 6.93 12.32 -18.38
N GLU A 81 6.68 12.32 -17.07
CA GLU A 81 7.57 11.72 -16.06
C GLU A 81 6.98 10.44 -15.45
N ALA A 82 5.70 10.15 -15.71
CA ALA A 82 4.93 9.05 -15.13
C ALA A 82 5.68 7.71 -15.14
N ASP A 83 6.29 7.33 -16.26
CA ASP A 83 7.03 6.07 -16.36
C ASP A 83 8.33 6.10 -15.53
N ILE A 84 9.09 7.20 -15.61
CA ILE A 84 10.34 7.39 -14.88
C ILE A 84 10.11 7.30 -13.36
N VAL A 85 9.08 7.99 -12.84
CA VAL A 85 8.80 7.96 -11.40
C VAL A 85 8.25 6.61 -10.94
N THR A 86 7.50 5.91 -11.80
CA THR A 86 6.98 4.58 -11.50
C THR A 86 8.11 3.56 -11.41
N ASP A 87 9.07 3.62 -12.32
CA ASP A 87 10.23 2.73 -12.31
C ASP A 87 11.11 2.98 -11.09
N ARG A 88 11.32 4.25 -10.72
CA ARG A 88 12.04 4.62 -9.48
C ARG A 88 11.36 4.06 -8.23
N GLU A 89 10.02 4.17 -8.15
CA GLU A 89 9.26 3.62 -7.03
C GLU A 89 9.39 2.09 -6.96
N ARG A 90 9.29 1.39 -8.10
CA ARG A 90 9.47 -0.08 -8.17
C ARG A 90 10.88 -0.50 -7.79
N GLU A 91 11.90 0.20 -8.26
CA GLU A 91 13.29 -0.07 -7.93
C GLU A 91 13.54 0.14 -6.43
N TRP A 92 12.99 1.21 -5.85
CA TRP A 92 13.06 1.47 -4.41
C TRP A 92 12.38 0.36 -3.61
N GLN A 93 11.16 -0.06 -3.99
CA GLN A 93 10.44 -1.16 -3.35
C GLN A 93 11.24 -2.46 -3.40
N TYR A 94 11.85 -2.78 -4.54
CA TYR A 94 12.68 -3.98 -4.71
C TYR A 94 13.91 -3.95 -3.81
N LYS A 95 14.67 -2.84 -3.83
CA LYS A 95 15.83 -2.64 -2.94
C LYS A 95 15.43 -2.80 -1.48
N ARG A 96 14.31 -2.20 -1.08
CA ARG A 96 13.79 -2.30 0.28
C ARG A 96 13.40 -3.73 0.66
N LEU A 97 12.83 -4.50 -0.27
CA LEU A 97 12.52 -5.91 -0.04
C LEU A 97 13.80 -6.74 0.17
N VAL A 98 14.83 -6.53 -0.64
CA VAL A 98 16.13 -7.20 -0.47
C VAL A 98 16.73 -6.90 0.91
N GLU A 99 16.78 -5.62 1.30
CA GLU A 99 17.26 -5.22 2.63
C GLU A 99 16.49 -5.89 3.78
N LEU A 100 15.15 -6.04 3.63
CA LEU A 100 14.33 -6.70 4.64
C LEU A 100 14.60 -8.21 4.69
N LEU A 101 14.80 -8.85 3.54
CA LEU A 101 15.16 -10.26 3.47
C LEU A 101 16.54 -10.53 4.09
N GLU A 102 17.49 -9.62 3.93
CA GLU A 102 18.81 -9.70 4.55
C GLU A 102 18.74 -9.59 6.08
N ARG A 103 17.84 -8.75 6.62
CA ARG A 103 17.63 -8.61 8.07
C ARG A 103 16.91 -9.78 8.73
N LEU A 104 16.28 -10.64 7.93
CA LEU A 104 15.59 -11.85 8.40
C LEU A 104 16.50 -13.08 8.43
N ARG A 105 17.72 -12.97 7.89
CA ARG A 105 18.76 -14.00 7.95
C ARG A 105 19.61 -13.82 9.21
#